data_AF-A0A0B6ZRF8-F1
#
_entry.id   AF-A0A0B6ZRF8-F1
#
_cell.length_a   1.000
_cell.length_b   1.000
_cell.length_c   1.000
_cell.angle_alpha   90.00
_cell.angle_beta   90.00
_cell.angle_gamma   90.00
#
_symmetry.space_group_name_H-M   'P 1'
#
loop_
_entity.id
_entity.type
_entity.pdbx_description
1 polymer ?
#
loop_
_entity_poly.entity_id
_entity_poly.type
_entity_poly.pdbx_seq_one_letter_code
_entity_poly.pdbx_strand_id
1 'polypeptide(L)'
;MFRKDVPITMKSSASSLCNNLSVYVLSEKRQLNYAVVHKSLVNVACATTDGTSVTGRQIVCKEPSVTQGLPFVMQAKWIILPSRSLLVLTTQRGIQIFEPDGSAMIYWHS
;
A
#
# COMPACT_ATOMS: atom_id res chain seq x y z
N MET A 1 -20.30 -4.72 -21.59
CA MET A 1 -19.80 -6.12 -21.54
C MET A 1 -18.70 -6.18 -20.49
N PHE A 2 -18.74 -7.14 -19.57
CA PHE A 2 -17.67 -7.33 -18.58
C PHE A 2 -16.41 -7.84 -19.29
N ARG A 3 -15.25 -7.24 -19.02
CA ARG A 3 -13.94 -7.74 -19.45
C ARG A 3 -13.17 -8.17 -18.21
N LYS A 4 -12.64 -9.39 -18.25
CA LYS A 4 -11.80 -9.94 -17.19
C LYS A 4 -10.35 -9.59 -17.51
N ASP A 5 -9.75 -8.75 -16.67
CA ASP A 5 -8.33 -8.43 -16.78
C ASP A 5 -7.45 -9.55 -16.18
N VAL A 6 -6.15 -9.48 -16.49
CA VAL A 6 -5.15 -10.42 -15.99
C VAL A 6 -5.06 -10.31 -14.46
N PRO A 7 -5.05 -11.43 -13.71
CA PRO A 7 -4.93 -11.38 -12.26
C PRO A 7 -3.54 -10.86 -11.84
N ILE A 8 -3.53 -10.04 -10.79
CA ILE A 8 -2.31 -9.51 -10.20
C ILE A 8 -1.89 -10.40 -9.03
N THR A 9 -0.75 -11.06 -9.16
CA THR A 9 -0.22 -11.93 -8.09
C THR A 9 0.34 -11.09 -6.95
N MET A 10 -0.02 -11.44 -5.71
CA MET A 10 0.53 -10.84 -4.49
C MET A 10 1.33 -11.88 -3.71
N LYS A 11 2.33 -11.41 -2.94
CA LYS A 11 3.17 -12.28 -2.11
C LYS A 11 2.43 -12.89 -0.90
N SER A 12 1.31 -12.29 -0.50
CA SER A 12 0.51 -12.76 0.64
C SER A 12 -0.96 -12.39 0.48
N SER A 13 -1.82 -12.99 1.30
CA SER A 13 -3.27 -12.78 1.28
C SER A 13 -3.68 -11.41 1.84
N ALA A 14 -4.90 -10.97 1.54
CA ALA A 14 -5.49 -9.80 2.18
C ALA A 14 -5.98 -10.10 3.60
N SER A 15 -5.77 -9.18 4.53
CA SER A 15 -6.49 -9.17 5.80
C SER A 15 -7.99 -8.95 5.58
N SER A 16 -8.82 -9.53 6.45
CA SER A 16 -10.26 -9.26 6.50
C SER A 16 -10.52 -7.91 7.17
N LEU A 17 -10.29 -6.84 6.41
CA LEU A 17 -10.51 -5.45 6.82
C LEU A 17 -11.50 -4.81 5.83
N CYS A 18 -12.37 -3.94 6.34
CA CYS A 18 -13.27 -3.16 5.49
C CYS A 18 -12.44 -2.24 4.59
N ASN A 19 -12.80 -2.14 3.30
CA ASN A 19 -12.16 -1.24 2.34
C ASN A 19 -10.62 -1.39 2.22
N ASN A 20 -10.11 -2.62 2.40
CA ASN A 20 -8.68 -2.92 2.44
C ASN A 20 -7.96 -2.67 1.10
N LEU A 21 -8.66 -2.76 -0.03
CA LEU A 21 -8.08 -2.44 -1.32
C LEU A 21 -7.93 -0.93 -1.49
N SER A 22 -6.72 -0.48 -1.77
CA SER A 22 -6.43 0.86 -2.26
C SER A 22 -5.84 0.81 -3.65
N VAL A 23 -6.23 1.75 -4.51
CA VAL A 23 -5.78 1.85 -5.89
C VAL A 23 -5.25 3.25 -6.15
N TYR A 24 -4.11 3.36 -6.81
CA TYR A 24 -3.51 4.63 -7.22
C TYR A 24 -3.00 4.55 -8.66
N VAL A 25 -3.58 5.39 -9.51
CA VAL A 25 -3.33 5.41 -10.96
C VAL A 25 -2.39 6.58 -11.28
N LEU A 26 -1.24 6.29 -11.88
CA LEU A 26 -0.38 7.30 -12.50
C LEU A 26 -0.52 7.18 -14.02
N SER A 27 -1.46 7.93 -14.58
CA SER A 27 -1.74 7.92 -16.02
C SER A 27 -0.51 8.31 -16.85
N GLU A 28 0.27 9.30 -16.39
CA GLU A 28 1.50 9.75 -17.06
C GLU A 28 2.56 8.65 -17.20
N LYS A 29 2.58 7.71 -16.23
CA LYS A 29 3.52 6.57 -16.21
C LYS A 29 2.88 5.27 -16.71
N ARG A 30 1.62 5.30 -17.16
CA ARG A 30 0.83 4.12 -17.51
C ARG A 30 0.91 3.03 -16.43
N GLN A 31 0.79 3.45 -15.17
CA GLN A 31 1.05 2.60 -14.01
C GLN A 31 -0.16 2.56 -13.07
N LEU A 32 -0.50 1.36 -12.61
CA LEU A 32 -1.54 1.06 -11.63
C LEU A 32 -0.87 0.51 -10.37
N ASN A 33 -1.13 1.14 -9.23
CA ASN A 33 -0.60 0.69 -7.94
C ASN A 33 -1.76 0.21 -7.07
N TYR A 34 -1.57 -0.94 -6.46
CA TYR A 34 -2.53 -1.56 -5.56
C TYR A 34 -1.87 -1.73 -4.21
N ALA A 35 -2.56 -1.38 -3.14
CA ALA A 35 -2.11 -1.62 -1.77
C ALA A 35 -3.18 -2.40 -1.03
N VAL A 36 -2.74 -3.43 -0.31
CA VAL A 36 -3.60 -4.30 0.50
C VAL A 36 -2.86 -4.66 1.79
N VAL A 37 -3.52 -4.48 2.92
CA VAL A 37 -3.00 -4.86 4.24
C VAL A 37 -2.98 -6.38 4.39
N HIS A 38 -1.88 -6.90 4.92
CA HIS A 38 -1.68 -8.28 5.38
C HIS A 38 -1.09 -8.27 6.80
N LYS A 39 -1.92 -8.48 7.82
CA LYS A 39 -1.54 -8.41 9.24
C LYS A 39 -0.84 -7.08 9.57
N SER A 40 0.45 -7.12 9.87
CA SER A 40 1.30 -5.96 10.19
C SER A 40 2.04 -5.38 8.98
N LEU A 41 1.77 -5.90 7.79
CA LEU A 41 2.43 -5.57 6.53
C LEU A 41 1.42 -4.98 5.54
N VAL A 42 1.94 -4.29 4.53
CA VAL A 42 1.16 -3.87 3.36
C VAL A 42 1.81 -4.41 2.12
N ASN A 43 1.07 -5.20 1.33
CA ASN A 43 1.49 -5.59 0.01
C ASN A 43 1.19 -4.45 -0.95
N VAL A 44 2.20 -4.03 -1.72
CA VAL A 44 2.03 -3.09 -2.82
C VAL A 44 2.38 -3.80 -4.12
N ALA A 45 1.46 -3.77 -5.07
CA ALA A 45 1.66 -4.27 -6.42
C ALA A 45 1.62 -3.10 -7.40
N CYS A 46 2.67 -2.95 -8.19
CA CYS A 46 2.79 -1.96 -9.25
C CYS A 46 2.67 -2.69 -10.59
N ALA A 47 1.59 -2.45 -11.32
CA ALA A 47 1.30 -3.03 -12.61
C ALA A 47 1.32 -1.96 -13.72
N THR A 48 1.65 -2.34 -14.94
CA THR A 48 1.37 -1.49 -16.11
C THR A 48 -0.12 -1.50 -16.44
N THR A 49 -0.64 -0.43 -17.05
CA THR A 49 -2.06 -0.32 -17.40
C THR A 49 -2.53 -1.36 -18.43
N ASP A 50 -1.60 -1.98 -19.16
CA ASP A 50 -1.87 -3.08 -20.09
C ASP A 50 -1.72 -4.47 -19.44
N GLY A 51 -1.36 -4.53 -18.16
CA GLY A 51 -1.20 -5.77 -17.39
C GLY A 51 0.01 -6.63 -17.79
N THR A 52 0.91 -6.13 -18.65
CA THR A 52 2.06 -6.89 -19.16
C THR A 52 3.14 -7.12 -18.09
N SER A 53 3.27 -6.20 -17.13
CA SER A 53 4.25 -6.31 -16.05
C SER A 53 3.60 -6.03 -14.71
N VAL A 54 4.02 -6.80 -13.70
CA VAL A 54 3.62 -6.63 -12.31
C VAL A 54 4.85 -6.79 -11.44
N THR A 55 5.10 -5.81 -10.57
CA THR A 55 6.15 -5.88 -9.54
C THR A 55 5.51 -5.76 -8.16
N GLY A 56 5.92 -6.61 -7.24
CA GLY A 56 5.34 -6.69 -5.90
C GLY A 56 6.37 -6.41 -4.81
N ARG A 57 6.01 -5.54 -3.86
CA ARG A 57 6.79 -5.25 -2.65
C ARG A 57 5.94 -5.37 -1.40
N GLN A 58 6.60 -5.53 -0.26
CA GLN A 58 5.96 -5.48 1.05
C GLN A 58 6.53 -4.31 1.84
N ILE A 59 5.65 -3.56 2.48
CA ILE A 59 5.99 -2.46 3.37
C ILE A 59 5.75 -2.95 4.78
N VAL A 60 6.80 -2.87 5.60
CA VAL A 60 6.75 -3.19 7.02
C VAL A 60 6.51 -1.89 7.79
N CYS A 61 5.47 -1.84 8.61
CA CYS A 61 5.28 -0.73 9.54
C CYS A 61 6.42 -0.76 10.57
N LYS A 62 7.21 0.31 10.64
CA LYS A 62 8.35 0.40 11.56
C LYS A 62 7.87 1.00 12.87
N GLU A 63 8.08 0.30 13.99
CA GLU A 63 7.84 0.84 15.32
C GLU A 63 9.17 1.29 15.95
N PRO A 64 9.20 2.41 16.70
CA PRO A 64 10.40 2.85 17.40
C PRO A 64 10.84 1.89 18.50
N SER A 65 9.91 1.11 19.07
CA SER A 65 10.15 0.24 20.22
C SER A 65 9.92 -1.24 19.84
N VAL A 66 10.95 -2.06 20.05
CA VAL A 66 10.91 -3.51 19.82
C VAL A 66 10.04 -4.23 20.85
N THR A 67 9.80 -3.60 22.01
CA THR A 67 9.08 -4.20 23.15
C THR A 67 7.59 -4.36 22.93
N GLN A 68 6.98 -3.65 21.97
CA GLN A 68 5.53 -3.69 21.76
C GLN A 68 5.07 -4.71 20.71
N GLY A 69 5.97 -5.47 20.08
CA GLY A 69 5.61 -6.40 19.00
C GLY A 69 5.09 -5.70 17.74
N LEU A 70 4.72 -6.50 16.73
CA LEU A 70 4.33 -5.99 15.41
C LEU A 70 2.99 -5.24 15.47
N PRO A 71 2.89 -4.02 14.89
CA PRO A 71 1.67 -3.24 14.93
C PRO A 71 0.59 -3.85 14.04
N PHE A 72 -0.66 -3.76 14.46
CA PHE A 72 -1.80 -4.11 13.62
C PHE A 72 -2.10 -2.95 12.66
N VAL A 73 -1.85 -3.16 11.36
CA VAL A 73 -2.19 -2.19 10.33
C VAL A 73 -3.69 -2.27 10.05
N MET A 74 -4.35 -1.12 10.10
CA MET A 74 -5.80 -1.01 9.90
C MET A 74 -6.15 -0.53 8.49
N GLN A 75 -5.30 0.28 7.88
CA GLN A 75 -5.56 0.83 6.56
C GLN A 75 -4.27 1.21 5.84
N ALA A 76 -4.29 1.10 4.52
CA ALA A 76 -3.31 1.66 3.61
C ALA A 76 -4.06 2.46 2.53
N LYS A 77 -3.74 3.74 2.34
CA LYS A 77 -4.35 4.58 1.29
C LYS A 77 -3.32 5.51 0.65
N TRP A 78 -3.48 5.73 -0.64
CA TRP A 78 -2.83 6.86 -1.29
C TRP A 78 -3.62 8.13 -1.04
N ILE A 79 -2.93 9.16 -0.56
CA ILE A 79 -3.46 10.51 -0.39
C ILE A 79 -2.83 11.38 -1.47
N ILE A 80 -3.67 11.94 -2.34
CA ILE A 80 -3.25 12.82 -3.42
C ILE A 80 -3.41 14.26 -2.92
N LEU A 81 -2.28 14.95 -2.76
CA LEU A 81 -2.22 16.37 -2.43
C LEU A 81 -1.87 17.16 -3.70
N PRO A 82 -2.10 18.49 -3.73
CA PRO A 82 -1.82 19.30 -4.92
C PRO A 82 -0.37 19.22 -5.43
N SER A 83 0.61 19.06 -4.54
CA SER A 83 2.03 19.05 -4.88
C SER A 83 2.68 17.67 -4.90
N ARG A 84 2.05 16.65 -4.29
CA ARG A 84 2.61 15.30 -4.20
C ARG A 84 1.53 14.27 -3.83
N SER A 85 1.81 13.01 -4.15
CA SER A 85 1.05 11.87 -3.62
C SER A 85 1.83 11.21 -2.49
N LEU A 86 1.11 10.62 -1.54
CA LEU A 86 1.65 9.98 -0.34
C LEU A 86 1.00 8.63 -0.14
N LEU A 87 1.73 7.67 0.40
CA LEU A 87 1.15 6.43 0.91
C LEU A 87 1.03 6.52 2.43
N VAL A 88 -0.19 6.52 2.94
CA VAL A 88 -0.49 6.63 4.37
C VAL A 88 -0.94 5.28 4.91
N LEU A 89 -0.26 4.82 5.95
CA LEU A 89 -0.59 3.62 6.71
C LEU A 89 -1.10 4.04 8.10
N THR A 90 -2.25 3.51 8.49
CA THR A 90 -2.77 3.70 9.84
C THR A 90 -2.66 2.40 10.60
N THR A 91 -2.17 2.47 11.83
CA THR A 91 -2.11 1.35 12.76
C THR A 91 -2.95 1.66 14.00
N GLN A 92 -3.12 0.68 14.89
CA GLN A 92 -3.72 0.94 16.21
C GLN A 92 -2.90 1.92 17.07
N ARG A 93 -1.65 2.20 16.71
CA ARG A 93 -0.70 3.01 17.48
C ARG A 93 -0.42 4.36 16.89
N GLY A 94 -0.92 4.65 15.68
CA GLY A 94 -0.61 5.89 15.01
C GLY A 94 -0.63 5.81 13.50
N ILE A 95 0.09 6.74 12.87
CA ILE A 95 0.09 6.97 11.43
C ILE A 95 1.53 6.98 10.93
N GLN A 96 1.78 6.29 9.82
CA GLN A 96 3.04 6.34 9.09
C GLN A 96 2.78 6.79 7.67
N ILE A 97 3.60 7.73 7.20
CA ILE A 97 3.50 8.29 5.86
C ILE A 97 4.77 7.91 5.12
N PHE A 98 4.59 7.39 3.92
CA PHE A 98 5.63 6.97 3.00
C PHE A 98 5.58 7.77 1.71
N GLU A 99 6.68 7.76 0.98
CA GLU A 99 6.67 8.07 -0.44
C GLU A 99 5.64 7.18 -1.17
N PRO A 100 5.05 7.64 -2.29
CA PRO A 100 3.93 6.95 -2.91
C PRO A 100 4.28 5.55 -3.44
N ASP A 101 5.56 5.24 -3.67
CA ASP A 101 6.02 3.89 -4.03
C ASP A 101 6.31 3.00 -2.82
N GLY A 102 6.19 3.53 -1.59
CA GLY A 102 6.49 2.83 -0.35
C GLY A 102 7.98 2.62 -0.07
N SER A 103 8.88 3.32 -0.77
CA SER A 103 10.34 3.15 -0.63
C SER A 103 10.88 3.70 0.68
N ALA A 104 10.44 4.89 1.07
CA ALA A 104 10.92 5.60 2.24
C ALA A 104 9.75 6.08 3.11
N MET A 105 9.91 5.95 4.43
CA MET A 105 9.02 6.59 5.40
C MET A 105 9.46 8.03 5.59
N ILE A 106 8.54 8.98 5.41
CA ILE A 106 8.82 10.41 5.48
C ILE A 106 8.33 11.05 6.78
N TYR A 107 7.33 10.44 7.41
CA TYR A 107 6.74 10.95 8.64
C TYR A 107 6.10 9.82 9.43
N TRP A 108 6.09 9.97 10.75
CA TRP A 108 5.34 9.10 11.64
C TRP A 108 4.83 9.89 12.84
N HIS A 109 3.71 9.45 13.39
CA HIS A 109 3.12 9.98 14.61
C HIS A 109 2.45 8.85 15.38
N SER A 110 2.59 8.86 16.71
CA SER A 110 1.96 7.92 17.65
C SER A 110 1.13 8.66 18.68
#